data_AF-A0A523K934-F1
#
_entry.id   AF-A0A523K934-F1
#
_cell.length_a   1.000
_cell.length_b   1.000
_cell.length_c   1.000
_cell.angle_alpha   90.00
_cell.angle_beta   90.00
_cell.angle_gamma   90.00
#
_symmetry.space_group_name_H-M   'P 1'
#
loop_
_entity.id
_entity.type
_entity.pdbx_description
1 polymer ?
#
loop_
_entity_poly.entity_id
_entity_poly.type
_entity_poly.pdbx_seq_one_letter_code
_entity_poly.pdbx_strand_id
1 'polypeptide(L)'
;GLNDSKQLSPGARQELSRRIRAQAVDVSVAEVTPHDIDRLNIHHATLEAMRRAVVGLTQPPDHVLVDARTIPGLEVRQTAIVGGDSKDGSIAAASIVAKVYRDALMVELDARFPVYGFARHKGYPTPDHQQALRVHGPSPEHRRSFAPVARAAVGRSAPA
;
A
#
# COMPACT_ATOMS: atom_id res chain seq x y z
N GLY A 1 -14.86 15.08 -8.15
CA GLY A 1 -15.34 13.80 -7.58
C GLY A 1 -14.20 12.85 -7.24
N LEU A 2 -13.14 12.83 -8.04
CA LEU A 2 -11.90 12.08 -7.83
C LEU A 2 -10.80 13.00 -7.25
N ASN A 3 -11.07 13.73 -6.18
CA ASN A 3 -10.01 14.52 -5.52
C ASN A 3 -9.28 13.62 -4.51
N ASP A 4 -8.04 14.00 -4.15
CA ASP A 4 -7.11 13.28 -3.25
C ASP A 4 -7.81 12.25 -2.36
N SER A 5 -7.49 10.97 -2.58
CA SER A 5 -8.14 9.84 -1.91
C SER A 5 -8.13 9.93 -0.38
N LYS A 6 -7.19 10.69 0.20
CA LYS A 6 -7.05 10.92 1.64
C LYS A 6 -8.09 11.90 2.19
N GLN A 7 -8.68 12.75 1.35
CA GLN A 7 -9.75 13.68 1.73
C GLN A 7 -11.13 13.03 1.72
N LEU A 8 -11.26 11.84 1.14
CA LEU A 8 -12.51 11.09 1.08
C LEU A 8 -12.74 10.26 2.35
N SER A 9 -13.99 10.22 2.80
CA SER A 9 -14.40 9.29 3.86
C SER A 9 -14.26 7.83 3.40
N PRO A 10 -14.09 6.86 4.31
CA PRO A 10 -13.97 5.44 3.95
C PRO A 10 -15.13 4.94 3.08
N GLY A 11 -16.37 5.31 3.41
CA GLY A 11 -17.56 4.93 2.64
C GLY A 11 -17.58 5.54 1.24
N ALA A 12 -17.25 6.82 1.10
CA ALA A 12 -17.14 7.47 -0.20
C ALA A 12 -16.04 6.83 -1.08
N ARG A 13 -14.91 6.46 -0.46
CA ARG A 13 -13.80 5.80 -1.15
C ARG A 13 -14.19 4.40 -1.65
N GLN A 14 -14.93 3.63 -0.86
CA GLN A 14 -15.45 2.32 -1.30
C GLN A 14 -16.41 2.45 -2.48
N GLU A 15 -17.34 3.41 -2.41
CA GLU A 15 -18.28 3.66 -3.51
C GLU A 15 -17.56 4.07 -4.80
N LEU A 16 -16.61 5.00 -4.70
CA LEU A 16 -15.80 5.41 -5.85
C LEU A 16 -14.96 4.25 -6.39
N SER A 17 -14.37 3.42 -5.54
CA SER A 17 -13.60 2.25 -6.00
C SER A 17 -14.49 1.26 -6.77
N ARG A 18 -15.73 1.02 -6.35
CA ARG A 18 -16.68 0.19 -7.11
C ARG A 18 -16.98 0.79 -8.48
N ARG A 19 -17.27 2.10 -8.52
CA ARG A 19 -17.54 2.81 -9.78
C ARG A 19 -16.35 2.80 -10.73
N ILE A 20 -15.14 3.03 -10.22
CA ILE A 20 -13.90 2.96 -11.01
C ILE A 20 -13.76 1.58 -11.64
N ARG A 21 -13.90 0.51 -10.85
CA ARG A 21 -13.78 -0.87 -11.35
C ARG A 21 -14.86 -1.24 -12.38
N ALA A 22 -16.04 -0.63 -12.29
CA ALA A 22 -17.13 -0.86 -13.24
C ALA A 22 -16.97 -0.07 -14.55
N GLN A 23 -16.16 1.00 -14.56
CA GLN A 23 -16.07 1.94 -15.68
C GLN A 23 -14.70 1.96 -16.36
N ALA A 24 -13.63 1.60 -15.64
CA ALA A 24 -12.29 1.53 -16.20
C ALA A 24 -12.19 0.39 -17.21
N VAL A 25 -11.41 0.61 -18.27
CA VAL A 25 -11.12 -0.40 -19.30
C VAL A 25 -10.44 -1.63 -18.66
N ASP A 26 -9.52 -1.39 -17.73
CA ASP A 26 -8.82 -2.44 -16.99
C ASP A 26 -8.31 -1.89 -15.64
N VAL A 27 -8.21 -2.76 -14.63
CA VAL A 27 -7.70 -2.45 -13.29
C VAL A 27 -6.88 -3.61 -12.76
N SER A 28 -5.60 -3.35 -12.53
CA SER A 28 -4.68 -4.27 -11.87
C SER A 28 -4.22 -3.71 -10.52
N VAL A 29 -4.09 -4.58 -9.52
CA VAL A 29 -3.56 -4.26 -8.19
C VAL A 29 -2.47 -5.26 -7.87
N ALA A 30 -1.34 -4.76 -7.37
CA ALA A 30 -0.22 -5.59 -6.97
C ALA A 30 0.27 -5.21 -5.57
N GLU A 31 0.81 -6.21 -4.87
CA GLU A 31 1.40 -6.06 -3.56
C GLU A 31 2.83 -6.58 -3.52
N VAL A 32 3.58 -6.09 -2.53
CA VAL A 32 4.93 -6.54 -2.21
C VAL A 32 4.95 -6.85 -0.73
N THR A 33 5.47 -8.04 -0.40
CA THR A 33 5.42 -8.59 0.96
C THR A 33 6.29 -7.78 1.92
N PRO A 34 6.03 -7.82 3.24
CA PRO A 34 6.91 -7.21 4.24
C PRO A 34 8.36 -7.72 4.15
N HIS A 35 8.53 -9.01 3.86
CA HIS A 35 9.83 -9.63 3.60
C HIS A 35 10.56 -9.01 2.39
N ASP A 36 9.86 -8.85 1.26
CA ASP A 36 10.44 -8.19 0.10
C ASP A 36 10.74 -6.71 0.36
N ILE A 37 9.92 -6.01 1.14
CA ILE A 37 10.18 -4.63 1.55
C ILE A 37 11.46 -4.55 2.39
N ASP A 38 11.66 -5.47 3.33
CA ASP A 38 12.87 -5.52 4.13
C ASP A 38 14.12 -5.79 3.27
N ARG A 39 14.00 -6.62 2.23
CA ARG A 39 15.10 -6.94 1.30
C ARG A 39 15.40 -5.80 0.31
N LEU A 40 14.37 -5.16 -0.23
CA LEU A 40 14.48 -4.18 -1.33
C LEU A 40 14.58 -2.74 -0.85
N ASN A 41 14.26 -2.49 0.42
CA ASN A 41 13.85 -1.19 0.96
C ASN A 41 12.49 -0.70 0.40
N ILE A 42 11.88 0.27 1.10
CA ILE A 42 10.54 0.77 0.76
C ILE A 42 10.49 1.47 -0.60
N HIS A 43 11.59 2.09 -1.05
CA HIS A 43 11.64 2.78 -2.33
C HIS A 43 11.54 1.79 -3.49
N HIS A 44 12.43 0.80 -3.55
CA HIS A 44 12.40 -0.20 -4.63
C HIS A 44 11.20 -1.13 -4.54
N ALA A 45 10.73 -1.47 -3.33
CA ALA A 45 9.48 -2.22 -3.17
C ALA A 45 8.27 -1.46 -3.72
N THR A 46 8.23 -0.13 -3.58
CA THR A 46 7.17 0.69 -4.19
C THR A 46 7.25 0.64 -5.72
N LEU A 47 8.45 0.78 -6.29
CA LEU A 47 8.64 0.70 -7.74
C LEU A 47 8.28 -0.69 -8.30
N GLU A 48 8.62 -1.75 -7.58
CA GLU A 48 8.27 -3.12 -7.95
C GLU A 48 6.76 -3.37 -7.89
N ALA A 49 6.06 -2.86 -6.86
CA ALA A 49 4.60 -2.92 -6.80
C ALA A 49 3.95 -2.19 -8.00
N MET A 50 4.45 -1.01 -8.35
CA MET A 50 3.98 -0.25 -9.51
C MET A 50 4.24 -1.01 -10.82
N ARG A 51 5.43 -1.58 -10.99
CA ARG A 51 5.78 -2.39 -12.17
C ARG A 51 4.85 -3.60 -12.32
N ARG A 52 4.63 -4.35 -11.23
CA ARG A 52 3.69 -5.48 -11.20
C ARG A 52 2.26 -5.06 -11.52
N ALA A 53 1.82 -3.90 -11.01
CA ALA A 53 0.49 -3.39 -11.30
C ALA A 53 0.32 -3.10 -12.81
N VAL A 54 1.29 -2.42 -13.45
CA VAL A 54 1.24 -2.15 -14.89
C VAL A 54 1.30 -3.45 -15.71
N VAL A 55 2.21 -4.37 -15.38
CA VAL A 55 2.35 -5.67 -16.08
C VAL A 55 1.12 -6.56 -15.91
N GLY A 56 0.40 -6.42 -14.79
CA GLY A 56 -0.81 -7.18 -14.52
C GLY A 56 -2.06 -6.70 -15.27
N LEU A 57 -1.97 -5.59 -16.03
CA LEU A 57 -3.06 -5.17 -16.92
C LEU A 57 -3.15 -6.16 -18.09
N THR A 58 -4.36 -6.65 -18.34
CA THR A 58 -4.70 -7.45 -19.52
C THR A 58 -4.76 -6.62 -20.80
N GLN A 59 -5.09 -5.32 -20.68
CA GLN A 59 -5.03 -4.34 -21.76
C GLN A 59 -3.79 -3.45 -21.56
N PRO A 60 -2.69 -3.68 -22.31
CA PRO A 60 -1.45 -2.94 -22.11
C PRO A 60 -1.65 -1.46 -22.49
N PRO A 61 -1.24 -0.50 -21.64
CA PRO A 61 -1.39 0.91 -21.92
C PRO A 61 -0.34 1.39 -22.94
N ASP A 62 -0.69 2.41 -23.74
CA ASP A 62 0.28 3.10 -24.62
C ASP A 62 1.20 4.06 -23.86
N HIS A 63 0.75 4.57 -22.71
CA HIS A 63 1.47 5.52 -21.87
C HIS A 63 1.03 5.40 -20.41
N VAL A 64 1.96 5.54 -19.47
CA VAL A 64 1.67 5.48 -18.02
C VAL A 64 1.93 6.83 -17.36
N LEU A 65 0.94 7.33 -16.62
CA LEU A 65 1.09 8.49 -15.74
C LEU A 65 1.35 8.00 -14.32
N VAL A 66 2.42 8.48 -13.70
CA VAL A 66 2.88 8.00 -12.38
C VAL A 66 3.04 9.17 -11.42
N ASP A 67 2.58 9.02 -10.18
CA ASP A 67 2.78 10.05 -9.16
C ASP A 67 4.26 10.12 -8.72
N ALA A 68 4.91 11.22 -9.11
CA ALA A 68 6.26 11.65 -8.74
C ALA A 68 7.42 10.64 -9.00
N ARG A 69 7.23 9.59 -9.81
CA ARG A 69 8.23 8.53 -10.01
C ARG A 69 8.29 8.04 -11.45
N THR A 70 9.44 7.50 -11.83
CA THR A 70 9.59 6.69 -13.05
C THR A 70 9.79 5.23 -12.63
N ILE A 71 9.04 4.32 -13.25
CA ILE A 71 9.09 2.90 -12.94
C ILE A 71 10.16 2.25 -13.84
N PRO A 72 11.27 1.73 -13.27
CA PRO A 72 12.29 1.06 -14.07
C PRO A 72 11.79 -0.28 -14.63
N GLY A 73 12.33 -0.68 -15.78
CA GLY A 73 12.05 -1.98 -16.39
C GLY A 73 10.68 -2.09 -17.07
N LEU A 74 10.04 -0.97 -17.39
CA LEU A 74 8.87 -0.91 -18.26
C LEU A 74 9.26 -0.31 -19.61
N GLU A 75 8.86 -0.96 -20.70
CA GLU A 75 9.08 -0.47 -22.08
C GLU A 75 8.09 0.63 -22.48
N VAL A 76 6.91 0.66 -21.85
CA VAL A 76 5.88 1.69 -22.08
C VAL A 76 6.40 3.07 -21.66
N ARG A 77 6.03 4.09 -22.44
CA ARG A 77 6.36 5.49 -22.15
C ARG A 77 5.71 5.94 -20.84
N GLN A 78 6.41 6.80 -20.10
CA GLN A 78 5.98 7.23 -18.78
C GLN A 78 6.10 8.74 -18.59
N THR A 79 5.15 9.33 -17.87
CA THR A 79 5.25 10.71 -17.36
C THR A 79 5.11 10.71 -15.85
N ALA A 80 6.14 11.20 -15.16
CA ALA A 80 6.09 11.44 -13.73
C ALA A 80 5.41 12.79 -13.44
N ILE A 81 4.37 12.80 -12.61
CA ILE A 81 3.62 14.00 -12.24
C ILE A 81 3.69 14.15 -10.72
N VAL A 82 4.30 15.23 -10.23
CA VAL A 82 4.37 15.50 -8.79
C VAL A 82 2.98 15.90 -8.27
N GLY A 83 2.47 15.15 -7.29
CA GLY A 83 1.12 15.35 -6.75
C GLY A 83 0.05 14.98 -7.77
N GLY A 84 0.30 13.91 -8.54
CA GLY A 84 -0.52 13.53 -9.68
C GLY A 84 -1.95 13.15 -9.31
N ASP A 85 -2.18 12.67 -8.09
CA ASP A 85 -3.50 12.33 -7.55
C ASP A 85 -4.45 13.54 -7.45
N SER A 86 -3.91 14.75 -7.36
CA SER A 86 -4.68 15.99 -7.39
C SER A 86 -4.83 16.62 -8.78
N LYS A 87 -4.12 16.10 -9.78
CA LYS A 87 -3.97 16.72 -11.11
C LYS A 87 -4.48 15.85 -12.25
N ASP A 88 -4.53 14.54 -12.05
CA ASP A 88 -4.89 13.56 -13.07
C ASP A 88 -5.91 12.55 -12.55
N GLY A 89 -6.96 12.31 -13.35
CA GLY A 89 -8.05 11.41 -12.98
C GLY A 89 -7.65 9.94 -12.91
N SER A 90 -6.72 9.49 -13.75
CA SER A 90 -6.22 8.10 -13.75
C SER A 90 -5.34 7.84 -12.53
N ILE A 91 -4.45 8.77 -12.19
CA ILE A 91 -3.65 8.68 -10.95
C ILE A 91 -4.56 8.72 -9.72
N ALA A 92 -5.54 9.63 -9.69
CA ALA A 92 -6.51 9.70 -8.60
C ALA A 92 -7.29 8.39 -8.46
N ALA A 93 -7.78 7.82 -9.56
CA ALA A 93 -8.51 6.56 -9.57
C ALA A 93 -7.64 5.38 -9.07
N ALA A 94 -6.40 5.28 -9.55
CA ALA A 94 -5.45 4.26 -9.09
C ALA A 94 -5.17 4.38 -7.58
N SER A 95 -5.01 5.61 -7.07
CA SER A 95 -4.78 5.85 -5.63
C SER A 95 -5.96 5.40 -4.77
N ILE A 96 -7.20 5.63 -5.23
CA ILE A 96 -8.42 5.20 -4.56
C ILE A 96 -8.50 3.67 -4.52
N VAL A 97 -8.29 3.01 -5.66
CA VAL A 97 -8.31 1.54 -5.76
C VAL A 97 -7.26 0.91 -4.85
N ALA A 98 -6.02 1.40 -4.90
CA ALA A 98 -4.93 0.91 -4.07
C ALA A 98 -5.23 1.08 -2.57
N LYS A 99 -5.81 2.23 -2.18
CA LYS A 99 -6.14 2.51 -0.79
C LYS A 99 -7.28 1.63 -0.27
N VAL A 100 -8.34 1.42 -1.06
CA VAL A 100 -9.44 0.51 -0.68
C VAL A 100 -8.94 -0.92 -0.53
N TYR A 101 -8.14 -1.40 -1.48
CA TYR A 101 -7.51 -2.73 -1.40
C TYR A 101 -6.67 -2.86 -0.13
N ARG A 102 -5.78 -1.89 0.13
CA ARG A 102 -4.90 -1.95 1.30
C ARG A 102 -5.68 -1.89 2.61
N ASP A 103 -6.73 -1.07 2.69
CA ASP A 103 -7.54 -0.95 3.90
C ASP A 103 -8.31 -2.24 4.22
N ALA A 104 -8.77 -2.97 3.18
CA ALA A 104 -9.40 -4.28 3.31
C ALA A 104 -8.40 -5.34 3.79
N LEU A 105 -7.21 -5.40 3.19
CA LEU A 105 -6.13 -6.29 3.63
C LEU A 105 -5.77 -6.07 5.11
N MET A 106 -5.74 -4.82 5.58
CA MET A 106 -5.48 -4.55 7.00
C MET A 106 -6.59 -5.03 7.94
N VAL A 107 -7.84 -5.12 7.48
CA VAL A 107 -8.94 -5.73 8.26
C VAL A 107 -8.79 -7.24 8.32
N GLU A 108 -8.40 -7.88 7.22
CA GLU A 108 -8.12 -9.32 7.20
C GLU A 108 -6.93 -9.67 8.10
N LEU A 109 -5.87 -8.86 8.08
CA LEU A 109 -4.73 -9.03 8.97
C LEU A 109 -5.10 -8.82 10.44
N ASP A 110 -6.06 -7.94 10.74
CA ASP A 110 -6.57 -7.75 12.10
C ASP A 110 -7.25 -9.02 12.61
N ALA A 111 -8.08 -9.66 11.78
CA ALA A 111 -8.71 -10.93 12.13
C ALA A 111 -7.67 -12.05 12.40
N ARG A 112 -6.57 -12.07 11.62
CA ARG A 112 -5.47 -13.03 11.79
C ARG A 112 -4.57 -12.71 12.99
N PHE A 113 -4.37 -11.44 13.30
CA PHE A 113 -3.48 -10.97 14.36
C PHE A 113 -4.16 -9.88 15.22
N PRO A 114 -5.17 -10.26 16.02
CA PRO A 114 -6.09 -9.31 16.67
C PRO A 114 -5.41 -8.42 17.72
N VAL A 115 -4.26 -8.84 18.25
CA VAL A 115 -3.52 -8.09 19.28
C VAL A 115 -2.94 -6.77 18.78
N TYR A 116 -2.80 -6.57 17.46
CA TYR A 116 -2.13 -5.38 16.92
C TYR A 116 -3.09 -4.23 16.63
N GLY A 117 -4.38 -4.47 16.35
CA GLY A 117 -5.35 -3.41 16.02
C GLY A 117 -5.25 -2.87 14.59
N PHE A 118 -4.72 -3.68 13.66
CA PHE A 118 -4.54 -3.37 12.25
C PHE A 118 -5.78 -2.80 11.55
N ALA A 119 -6.98 -3.22 11.92
CA ALA A 119 -8.21 -2.70 11.32
C ALA A 119 -8.39 -1.20 11.59
N ARG A 120 -7.89 -0.69 12.72
CA ARG A 120 -8.02 0.71 13.14
C ARG A 120 -6.95 1.60 12.52
N HIS A 121 -5.68 1.27 12.73
CA HIS A 121 -4.55 2.13 12.34
C HIS A 121 -3.83 1.69 11.07
N LYS A 122 -4.29 0.62 10.40
CA LYS A 122 -3.78 0.20 9.07
C LYS A 122 -2.26 -0.06 9.03
N GLY A 123 -1.68 -0.43 10.17
CA GLY A 123 -0.24 -0.68 10.33
C GLY A 123 0.61 0.58 10.54
N TYR A 124 0.01 1.78 10.60
CA TYR A 124 0.74 3.00 10.99
C TYR A 124 1.22 2.91 12.45
N PRO A 125 2.33 3.58 12.81
CA PRO A 125 2.95 3.46 14.13
C PRO A 125 2.24 4.31 15.19
N THR A 126 0.94 4.06 15.42
CA THR A 126 0.17 4.72 16.48
C THR A 126 0.66 4.27 17.87
N PRO A 127 0.37 5.04 18.95
CA PRO A 127 0.70 4.62 20.31
C PRO A 127 0.23 3.21 20.65
N ASP A 128 -1.03 2.87 20.28
CA ASP A 128 -1.61 1.53 20.46
C ASP A 128 -0.80 0.46 19.75
N HIS A 129 -0.40 0.69 18.48
CA HIS A 129 0.36 -0.27 17.69
C HIS A 129 1.76 -0.48 18.25
N GLN A 130 2.43 0.60 18.67
CA GLN A 130 3.74 0.52 19.31
C GLN A 130 3.67 -0.22 20.65
N GLN A 131 2.58 -0.05 21.40
CA GLN A 131 2.35 -0.79 22.63
C GLN A 131 2.16 -2.29 22.35
N ALA A 132 1.31 -2.64 21.38
CA ALA A 132 1.12 -4.03 20.97
C ALA A 132 2.45 -4.67 20.52
N LEU A 133 3.27 -3.95 19.75
CA LEU A 133 4.62 -4.38 19.36
C LEU A 133 5.53 -4.65 20.55
N ARG A 134 5.52 -3.77 21.57
CA ARG A 134 6.31 -3.98 22.80
C ARG A 134 5.85 -5.21 23.58
N VAL A 135 4.53 -5.39 23.73
CA VAL A 135 3.95 -6.48 24.54
C VAL A 135 4.09 -7.82 23.83
N HIS A 136 3.73 -7.90 22.55
CA HIS A 136 3.60 -9.16 21.81
C HIS A 136 4.78 -9.47 20.88
N GLY A 137 5.66 -8.50 20.63
CA GLY A 137 6.68 -8.61 19.59
C GLY A 137 6.10 -8.46 18.17
N PRO A 138 6.94 -8.44 17.12
CA PRO A 138 6.47 -8.31 15.74
C PRO A 138 5.90 -9.62 15.18
N SER A 139 4.80 -9.52 14.44
CA SER A 139 4.26 -10.62 13.61
C SER A 139 5.02 -10.76 12.28
N PRO A 140 4.76 -11.83 11.49
CA PRO A 140 5.30 -11.97 10.14
C PRO A 140 4.92 -10.83 9.18
N GLU A 141 3.82 -10.11 9.46
CA GLU A 141 3.32 -9.01 8.62
C GLU A 141 4.03 -7.68 8.89
N HIS A 142 4.90 -7.62 9.90
CA HIS A 142 5.69 -6.43 10.21
C HIS A 142 6.96 -6.37 9.38
N ARG A 143 7.28 -5.16 8.92
CA ARG A 143 8.53 -4.84 8.21
C ARG A 143 9.65 -4.70 9.22
N ARG A 144 10.49 -5.74 9.36
CA ARG A 144 11.51 -5.83 10.41
C ARG A 144 12.61 -4.79 10.24
N SER A 145 12.84 -4.30 9.02
CA SER A 145 13.79 -3.23 8.73
C SER A 145 13.34 -1.85 9.27
N PHE A 146 12.06 -1.68 9.63
CA PHE A 146 11.54 -0.40 10.12
C PHE A 146 11.90 -0.22 11.61
N ALA A 147 12.48 0.93 11.95
CA ALA A 147 13.11 1.14 13.27
C ALA A 147 12.23 0.78 14.49
N PRO A 148 10.92 1.12 14.56
CA PRO A 148 10.08 0.71 15.70
C PRO A 148 9.94 -0.80 15.84
N VAL A 149 9.87 -1.52 14.70
CA VAL A 149 9.74 -2.97 14.64
C VAL A 149 11.06 -3.64 15.00
N ALA A 150 12.18 -3.17 14.45
CA ALA A 150 13.52 -3.67 14.77
C ALA A 150 13.80 -3.57 16.28
N ARG A 151 13.47 -2.43 16.90
CA ARG A 151 13.64 -2.22 18.35
C ARG A 151 12.78 -3.20 19.18
N ALA A 152 11.53 -3.42 18.77
CA ALA A 152 10.64 -4.37 19.44
C ALA A 152 11.12 -5.83 19.31
N ALA A 153 11.81 -6.17 18.22
CA ALA A 153 12.39 -7.50 18.02
C ALA A 153 13.61 -7.75 18.91
N VAL A 154 14.49 -6.76 19.10
CA VAL A 154 15.71 -6.88 19.90
C VAL A 154 15.43 -6.91 21.41
N GLY A 155 14.37 -6.24 21.87
CA GLY A 155 13.95 -6.23 23.28
C GLY A 155 13.45 -7.56 23.83
N ARG A 156 13.33 -8.60 22.98
CA ARG A 156 13.04 -9.98 23.37
C ARG A 156 14.25 -10.87 23.09
N SER A 157 15.28 -10.79 23.92
CA SER A 157 16.19 -11.92 24.08
C SER A 157 15.39 -13.10 24.65
N ALA A 158 15.57 -14.31 24.11
CA ALA A 158 14.78 -15.49 24.43
C ALA A 158 14.71 -15.76 25.95
N PRO A 159 13.60 -16.33 26.48
CA PRO A 159 13.67 -16.93 27.80
C PRO A 159 14.74 -18.04 27.78
N ALA A 160 15.62 -18.00 28.78
CA ALA A 160 16.60 -19.03 29.05
C ALA A 160 15.94 -20.39 29.34
#